data_AF-A0A1Z4JJH8-F1
#
_entry.id   AF-A0A1Z4JJH8-F1
#
_cell.length_a   1.000
_cell.length_b   1.000
_cell.length_c   1.000
_cell.angle_alpha   90.00
_cell.angle_beta   90.00
_cell.angle_gamma   90.00
#
_symmetry.space_group_name_H-M   'P 1'
#
loop_
_entity.id
_entity.type
_entity.pdbx_description
1 polymer ?
#
loop_
_entity_poly.entity_id
_entity_poly.type
_entity_poly.pdbx_seq_one_letter_code
_entity_poly.pdbx_strand_id
1 'polypeptide(L)'
;MAINPPPKTCLHCGQLFHRRENERLSDFKKKKFCDRSCSASYNGRMFPRKITISPTGGILPCQRCSAPIQLKRAARGGYYKRKYCDSCLKRSLSEHGTTVIAKNTKEYQAKRINVLSLTKAELFSRRKNWQSARTSIRNHASRIYLASGGRKQCAICGYSLHIEICHRKPVSQFSDHALISEINAFSNLIALCPNHHWELDNGLLLLKELDAGLGVAPSDRSV
;
A
#
# COMPACT_ATOMS: atom_id res chain seq x y z
N MET A 1 27.87 -19.91 25.49
CA MET A 1 27.00 -19.32 26.53
C MET A 1 26.66 -17.90 26.12
N ALA A 2 25.38 -17.55 25.95
CA ALA A 2 24.99 -16.20 25.59
C ALA A 2 25.11 -15.29 26.83
N ILE A 3 26.16 -14.47 26.87
CA ILE A 3 26.40 -13.54 27.98
C ILE A 3 25.28 -12.51 27.98
N ASN A 4 24.50 -12.46 29.06
CA ASN A 4 23.49 -11.42 29.21
C ASN A 4 24.19 -10.06 29.32
N PRO A 5 23.73 -9.05 28.56
CA PRO A 5 24.30 -7.71 28.66
C PRO A 5 24.07 -7.13 30.05
N PRO A 6 24.92 -6.20 30.51
CA PRO A 6 24.75 -5.55 31.80
C PRO A 6 23.41 -4.79 31.86
N PRO A 7 22.87 -4.56 33.07
CA PRO A 7 21.67 -3.76 33.26
C PRO A 7 21.86 -2.33 32.70
N LYS A 8 20.74 -1.73 32.29
CA LYS A 8 20.68 -0.35 31.79
C LYS A 8 19.85 0.52 32.70
N THR A 9 20.14 1.81 32.73
CA THR A 9 19.36 2.82 33.48
C THR A 9 18.23 3.38 32.62
N CYS A 10 17.02 3.43 33.17
CA CYS A 10 15.85 4.03 32.52
C CYS A 10 15.97 5.55 32.47
N LEU A 11 15.82 6.16 31.28
CA LEU A 11 15.90 7.62 31.13
C LEU A 11 14.73 8.39 31.76
N HIS A 12 13.66 7.70 32.17
CA HIS A 12 12.51 8.33 32.83
C HIS A 12 12.57 8.25 34.36
N CYS A 13 12.67 7.03 34.90
CA CYS A 13 12.58 6.79 36.35
C CYS A 13 13.94 6.52 37.02
N GLY A 14 15.04 6.43 36.27
CA GLY A 14 16.37 6.14 36.80
C GLY A 14 16.61 4.70 37.27
N GLN A 15 15.61 3.82 37.22
CA GLN A 15 15.76 2.43 37.66
C GLN A 15 16.63 1.61 36.69
N LEU A 16 17.42 0.69 37.24
CA LEU A 16 18.15 -0.31 36.48
C LEU A 16 17.17 -1.39 35.96
N PHE A 17 17.33 -1.79 34.71
CA PHE A 17 16.53 -2.84 34.10
C PHE A 17 17.38 -3.79 33.24
N HIS A 18 16.96 -5.06 33.23
CA HIS A 18 17.65 -6.16 32.56
C HIS A 18 16.90 -6.61 31.29
N ARG A 19 17.59 -7.38 30.45
CA ARG A 19 16.98 -8.05 29.30
C ARG A 19 16.00 -9.11 29.77
N ARG A 20 14.80 -9.16 29.17
CA ARG A 20 13.82 -10.22 29.46
C ARG A 20 14.22 -11.52 28.76
N GLU A 21 13.82 -12.66 29.30
CA GLU A 21 14.20 -13.98 28.80
C GLU A 21 13.91 -14.18 27.31
N ASN A 22 12.73 -13.74 26.85
CA ASN A 22 12.29 -13.85 25.46
C ASN A 22 12.60 -12.61 24.59
N GLU A 23 13.47 -11.71 25.05
CA GLU A 23 13.82 -10.49 24.32
C GLU A 23 15.07 -10.67 23.46
N ARG A 24 14.94 -10.33 22.16
CA ARG A 24 16.06 -10.29 21.23
C ARG A 24 17.11 -9.30 21.73
N LEU A 25 18.39 -9.72 21.69
CA LEU A 25 19.51 -8.90 22.17
C LEU A 25 19.60 -7.55 21.46
N SER A 26 19.30 -7.50 20.16
CA SER A 26 19.24 -6.27 19.36
C SER A 26 18.22 -5.26 19.89
N ASP A 27 17.08 -5.75 20.38
CA ASP A 27 15.97 -4.91 20.81
C ASP A 27 16.27 -4.31 22.19
N PHE A 28 16.84 -5.12 23.09
CA PHE A 28 17.35 -4.64 24.38
C PHE A 28 18.47 -3.60 24.22
N LYS A 29 19.40 -3.80 23.27
CA LYS A 29 20.45 -2.81 22.97
C LYS A 29 19.87 -1.45 22.53
N LYS A 30 18.70 -1.42 21.89
CA LYS A 30 18.01 -0.19 21.46
C LYS A 30 17.12 0.43 22.54
N LYS A 31 16.69 -0.35 23.55
CA LYS A 31 15.85 0.14 24.65
C LYS A 31 16.55 1.21 25.50
N LYS A 32 15.76 2.21 25.88
CA LYS A 32 16.12 3.34 26.75
C LYS A 32 15.24 3.45 28.01
N PHE A 33 14.19 2.64 28.08
CA PHE A 33 13.18 2.68 29.14
C PHE A 33 12.88 1.27 29.64
N CYS A 34 12.59 1.14 30.94
CA CYS A 34 12.23 -0.14 31.55
C CYS A 34 10.88 -0.69 31.02
N ASP A 35 9.95 0.20 30.67
CA ASP A 35 8.64 -0.16 30.11
C ASP A 35 8.05 0.91 29.17
N ARG A 36 6.85 0.61 28.65
CA ARG A 36 6.09 1.50 27.75
C ARG A 36 5.58 2.75 28.47
N SER A 37 5.26 2.67 29.77
CA SER A 37 4.73 3.77 30.56
C SER A 37 5.79 4.85 30.80
N CYS A 38 7.00 4.44 31.14
CA CYS A 38 8.18 5.29 31.25
C CYS A 38 8.53 5.93 29.90
N SER A 39 8.49 5.15 28.82
CA SER A 39 8.69 5.69 27.48
C SER A 39 7.65 6.76 27.13
N ALA A 40 6.37 6.49 27.41
CA ALA A 40 5.28 7.42 27.12
C ALA A 40 5.39 8.71 27.96
N SER A 41 5.68 8.59 29.25
CA SER A 41 5.79 9.71 30.19
C SER A 41 6.98 10.61 29.86
N TYR A 42 8.15 10.01 29.58
CA TYR A 42 9.32 10.76 29.12
C TYR A 42 9.04 11.49 27.81
N ASN A 43 8.47 10.79 26.81
CA ASN A 43 8.17 11.39 25.52
C ASN A 43 7.10 12.49 25.63
N GLY A 44 6.09 12.31 26.48
CA GLY A 44 5.06 13.32 26.72
C GLY A 44 5.59 14.60 27.35
N ARG A 45 6.61 14.48 28.22
CA ARG A 45 7.30 15.63 28.84
C ARG A 45 8.28 16.31 27.88
N MET A 46 9.10 15.54 27.18
CA MET A 46 10.17 16.07 26.31
C MET A 46 9.64 16.57 24.96
N PHE A 47 8.58 15.96 24.46
CA PHE A 47 7.93 16.30 23.20
C PHE A 47 6.44 16.51 23.47
N PRO A 48 6.07 17.57 24.21
CA PRO A 48 4.68 17.86 24.48
C PRO A 48 3.93 17.90 23.14
N ARG A 49 2.79 17.21 23.08
CA ARG A 49 1.98 17.22 21.87
C ARG A 49 1.71 18.67 21.54
N LYS A 50 2.11 19.11 20.34
CA LYS A 50 1.71 20.42 19.83
C LYS A 50 0.20 20.48 20.02
N ILE A 51 -0.26 21.40 20.87
CA ILE A 51 -1.68 21.70 21.00
C ILE A 51 -2.10 21.98 19.57
N THR A 52 -2.84 21.04 19.00
CA THR A 52 -3.44 21.28 17.71
C THR A 52 -4.54 22.21 18.12
N ILE A 53 -4.31 23.51 18.01
CA ILE A 53 -5.36 24.51 18.12
C ILE A 53 -6.35 24.03 17.07
N SER A 54 -7.36 23.28 17.52
CA SER A 54 -8.49 22.96 16.68
C SER A 54 -9.02 24.34 16.34
N PRO A 55 -8.96 24.76 15.08
CA PRO A 55 -9.36 26.10 14.73
C PRO A 55 -10.77 26.30 15.27
N THR A 56 -10.99 27.39 15.99
CA THR A 56 -12.27 27.70 16.62
C THR A 56 -13.34 27.58 15.53
N GLY A 57 -14.22 26.58 15.62
CA GLY A 57 -15.24 26.32 14.60
C GLY A 57 -14.75 25.87 13.22
N GLY A 58 -13.51 25.36 13.07
CA GLY A 58 -13.02 24.88 11.78
C GLY A 58 -12.47 25.96 10.85
N ILE A 59 -12.17 27.17 11.35
CA ILE A 59 -11.68 28.30 10.55
C ILE A 59 -10.16 28.53 10.74
N LEU A 60 -9.38 28.53 9.66
CA LEU A 60 -7.93 28.81 9.69
C LEU A 60 -7.58 29.97 8.75
N PRO A 61 -6.68 30.92 9.12
CA PRO A 61 -6.23 31.95 8.18
C PRO A 61 -5.35 31.37 7.08
N CYS A 62 -5.53 31.88 5.85
CA CYS A 62 -4.65 31.57 4.72
C CYS A 62 -3.23 32.11 4.96
N GLN A 63 -2.21 31.28 4.76
CA GLN A 63 -0.81 31.69 4.97
C GLN A 63 -0.29 32.71 3.93
N ARG A 64 -1.03 32.97 2.85
CA ARG A 64 -0.64 33.90 1.79
C ARG A 64 -1.41 35.22 1.83
N CYS A 65 -2.70 35.19 2.13
CA CYS A 65 -3.55 36.39 2.11
C CYS A 65 -4.37 36.60 3.40
N SER A 66 -4.16 35.77 4.42
CA SER A 66 -4.87 35.80 5.71
C SER A 66 -6.39 35.58 5.65
N ALA A 67 -6.99 35.44 4.47
CA ALA A 67 -8.41 35.15 4.31
C ALA A 67 -8.84 33.90 5.09
N PRO A 68 -10.03 33.86 5.70
CA PRO A 68 -10.50 32.73 6.47
C PRO A 68 -10.75 31.51 5.57
N ILE A 69 -10.22 30.36 5.97
CA ILE A 69 -10.41 29.06 5.31
C ILE A 69 -11.33 28.22 6.17
N GLN A 70 -12.51 27.91 5.65
CA GLN A 70 -13.41 26.91 6.23
C GLN A 70 -12.85 25.51 5.97
N LEU A 71 -12.45 24.81 7.03
CA LEU A 71 -11.92 23.45 6.93
C LEU A 71 -13.08 22.45 6.91
N LYS A 72 -12.98 21.46 6.04
CA LYS A 72 -13.95 20.36 5.99
C LYS A 72 -13.71 19.39 7.15
N ARG A 73 -14.78 18.88 7.76
CA ARG A 73 -14.71 17.85 8.80
C ARG A 73 -14.36 16.50 8.16
N ALA A 74 -13.43 15.76 8.76
CA ALA A 74 -13.08 14.42 8.29
C ALA A 74 -14.03 13.35 8.89
N ALA A 75 -14.26 12.27 8.15
CA ALA A 75 -15.17 11.20 8.57
C ALA A 75 -14.78 10.54 9.90
N ARG A 76 -13.48 10.49 10.22
CA ARG A 76 -12.94 9.94 11.48
C ARG A 76 -12.72 10.99 12.57
N GLY A 77 -13.35 12.16 12.45
CA GLY A 77 -13.16 13.30 13.34
C GLY A 77 -12.00 14.23 12.92
N GLY A 78 -11.99 15.45 13.47
CA GLY A 78 -11.03 16.49 13.11
C GLY A 78 -11.35 17.22 11.79
N TYR A 79 -10.39 18.02 11.32
CA TYR A 79 -10.53 18.87 10.14
C TYR A 79 -9.40 18.63 9.12
N TYR A 80 -9.72 18.66 7.83
CA TYR A 80 -8.73 18.64 6.77
C TYR A 80 -7.93 19.94 6.76
N LYS A 81 -6.66 19.89 7.18
CA LYS A 81 -5.79 21.06 7.22
C LYS A 81 -5.46 21.56 5.80
N ARG A 82 -5.50 22.87 5.61
CA ARG A 82 -5.10 23.55 4.36
C ARG A 82 -4.23 24.75 4.71
N LYS A 83 -3.20 25.03 3.90
CA LYS A 83 -2.33 26.21 4.08
C LYS A 83 -2.86 27.45 3.38
N TYR A 84 -3.55 27.26 2.24
CA TYR A 84 -3.99 28.32 1.35
C TYR A 84 -5.48 28.22 1.06
N CYS A 85 -6.15 29.38 0.94
CA CYS A 85 -7.50 29.48 0.43
C CYS A 85 -7.55 29.07 -1.05
N ASP A 86 -8.75 28.91 -1.62
CA ASP A 86 -8.92 28.42 -2.99
C ASP A 86 -8.26 29.33 -4.03
N SER A 87 -8.33 30.66 -3.85
CA SER A 87 -7.69 31.62 -4.76
C SER A 87 -6.16 31.55 -4.70
N CYS A 88 -5.58 31.56 -3.50
CA CYS A 88 -4.13 31.43 -3.33
C CYS A 88 -3.59 30.06 -3.77
N LEU A 89 -4.37 28.98 -3.61
CA LEU A 89 -4.02 27.66 -4.11
C LEU A 89 -4.00 27.63 -5.65
N LYS A 90 -5.04 28.15 -6.30
CA LYS A 90 -5.10 28.26 -7.78
C LYS A 90 -3.90 29.05 -8.33
N ARG A 91 -3.59 30.20 -7.70
CA ARG A 91 -2.44 31.03 -8.09
C ARG A 91 -1.11 30.30 -7.91
N SER A 92 -0.93 29.58 -6.81
CA SER A 92 0.28 28.78 -6.58
C SER A 92 0.45 27.69 -7.64
N LEU A 93 -0.64 27.05 -8.07
CA LEU A 93 -0.62 26.01 -9.10
C LEU A 93 -0.27 26.57 -10.48
N SER A 94 -0.81 27.74 -10.83
CA SER A 94 -0.45 28.42 -12.09
C SER A 94 1.01 28.90 -12.09
N GLU A 95 1.51 29.42 -10.97
CA GLU A 95 2.90 29.90 -10.84
C GLU A 95 3.92 28.75 -11.00
N HIS A 96 3.58 27.53 -10.57
CA HIS A 96 4.47 26.36 -10.67
C HIS A 96 4.23 25.51 -11.94
N GLY A 97 3.49 26.03 -12.92
CA GLY A 97 3.18 25.29 -14.16
C GLY A 97 2.40 23.99 -13.95
N THR A 98 1.82 23.76 -12.77
CA THR A 98 1.06 22.56 -12.46
C THR A 98 -0.38 22.76 -12.88
N THR A 99 -0.69 22.48 -14.14
CA THR A 99 -2.09 22.45 -14.60
C THR A 99 -2.81 21.30 -13.90
N VAL A 100 -3.78 21.63 -13.04
CA VAL A 100 -4.76 20.64 -12.58
C VAL A 100 -5.71 20.40 -13.74
N ILE A 101 -5.29 19.57 -14.69
CA ILE A 101 -6.20 19.05 -15.70
C ILE A 101 -7.22 18.23 -14.92
N ALA A 102 -8.50 18.64 -14.96
CA ALA A 102 -9.56 17.86 -14.34
C ALA A 102 -9.50 16.44 -14.91
N LYS A 103 -9.53 15.42 -14.05
CA LYS A 103 -9.35 13.99 -14.41
C LYS A 103 -10.34 13.46 -15.48
N ASN A 104 -11.31 14.29 -15.90
CA ASN A 104 -12.38 13.96 -16.83
C ASN A 104 -12.34 14.78 -18.15
N THR A 105 -11.32 15.61 -18.41
CA THR A 105 -11.24 16.30 -19.70
C THR A 105 -10.84 15.34 -20.82
N LYS A 106 -11.33 15.57 -22.05
CA LYS A 106 -10.91 14.82 -23.25
C LYS A 106 -9.38 14.85 -23.42
N GLU A 107 -8.74 15.96 -23.06
CA GLU A 107 -7.28 16.10 -23.08
C GLU A 107 -6.57 15.20 -22.04
N TYR A 108 -7.11 15.07 -20.82
CA TYR A 108 -6.59 14.13 -19.82
C TYR A 108 -6.74 12.68 -20.28
N GLN A 109 -7.86 12.35 -20.94
CA GLN A 109 -8.07 11.02 -21.52
C GLN A 109 -7.11 10.75 -22.69
N ALA A 110 -6.89 11.72 -23.57
CA ALA A 110 -5.92 11.60 -24.67
C ALA A 110 -4.47 11.46 -24.19
N LYS A 111 -4.12 12.08 -23.05
CA LYS A 111 -2.80 11.92 -22.39
C LYS A 111 -2.65 10.63 -21.59
N ARG A 112 -3.72 9.87 -21.31
CA ARG A 112 -3.59 8.55 -20.69
C ARG A 112 -3.00 7.59 -21.71
N ILE A 113 -1.71 7.30 -21.53
CA ILE A 113 -1.04 6.20 -22.21
C ILE A 113 -1.90 4.95 -22.06
N ASN A 114 -2.35 4.40 -23.17
CA ASN A 114 -3.01 3.11 -23.19
C ASN A 114 -1.95 2.05 -22.87
N VAL A 115 -1.88 1.63 -21.61
CA VAL A 115 -0.89 0.67 -21.14
C VAL A 115 -0.98 -0.64 -21.94
N LEU A 116 -2.15 -1.01 -22.44
CA LEU A 116 -2.40 -2.22 -23.24
C LEU A 116 -1.59 -2.28 -24.54
N SER A 117 -1.39 -1.13 -25.19
CA SER A 117 -0.71 -1.07 -26.49
C SER A 117 0.81 -0.97 -26.37
N LEU A 118 1.34 -0.94 -25.14
CA LEU A 118 2.79 -0.97 -24.92
C LEU A 118 3.29 -2.39 -24.89
N THR A 119 4.52 -2.57 -25.34
CA THR A 119 5.32 -3.75 -25.03
C THR A 119 5.79 -3.73 -23.58
N LYS A 120 6.21 -4.90 -23.06
CA LYS A 120 6.85 -5.02 -21.75
C LYS A 120 8.03 -4.05 -21.64
N ALA A 121 8.96 -4.07 -22.60
CA ALA A 121 10.13 -3.18 -22.62
C ALA A 121 9.74 -1.70 -22.58
N GLU A 122 8.81 -1.25 -23.42
CA GLU A 122 8.38 0.15 -23.43
C GLU A 122 7.77 0.60 -22.11
N LEU A 123 6.94 -0.25 -21.48
CA LEU A 123 6.36 0.07 -20.19
C LEU A 123 7.43 0.23 -19.11
N PHE A 124 8.41 -0.67 -19.07
CA PHE A 124 9.50 -0.62 -18.08
C PHE A 124 10.42 0.59 -18.32
N SER A 125 10.70 0.95 -19.57
CA SER A 125 11.51 2.12 -19.92
C SER A 125 10.82 3.46 -19.63
N ARG A 126 9.49 3.55 -19.78
CA ARG A 126 8.72 4.78 -19.52
C ARG A 126 8.54 5.09 -18.02
N ARG A 127 8.79 4.14 -17.14
CA ARG A 127 8.54 4.28 -15.70
C ARG A 127 9.85 4.51 -14.96
N LYS A 128 9.82 5.39 -13.96
CA LYS A 128 11.01 5.74 -13.14
C LYS A 128 11.63 4.53 -12.44
N ASN A 129 10.81 3.53 -12.08
CA ASN A 129 11.28 2.32 -11.42
C ASN A 129 10.42 1.11 -11.80
N TRP A 130 11.02 -0.07 -11.66
CA TRP A 130 10.38 -1.36 -11.94
C TRP A 130 9.10 -1.57 -11.13
N GLN A 131 9.05 -1.08 -9.88
CA GLN A 131 7.89 -1.18 -9.01
C GLN A 131 6.68 -0.42 -9.57
N SER A 132 6.90 0.72 -10.23
CA SER A 132 5.83 1.52 -10.86
C SER A 132 5.26 0.82 -12.10
N ALA A 133 6.12 0.17 -12.89
CA ALA A 133 5.70 -0.66 -14.01
C ALA A 133 4.91 -1.89 -13.50
N ARG A 134 5.43 -2.63 -12.52
CA ARG A 134 4.75 -3.76 -11.87
C ARG A 134 3.37 -3.36 -11.34
N THR A 135 3.29 -2.23 -10.64
CA THR A 135 2.01 -1.72 -10.10
C THR A 135 1.02 -1.41 -11.22
N SER A 136 1.50 -0.86 -12.35
CA SER A 136 0.66 -0.57 -13.52
C SER A 136 0.08 -1.85 -14.12
N ILE A 137 0.90 -2.89 -14.30
CA ILE A 137 0.48 -4.20 -14.81
C ILE A 137 -0.54 -4.83 -13.88
N ARG A 138 -0.25 -4.92 -12.57
CA ARG A 138 -1.14 -5.54 -11.58
C ARG A 138 -2.50 -4.84 -11.50
N ASN A 139 -2.51 -3.51 -11.38
CA ASN A 139 -3.76 -2.75 -11.31
C ASN A 139 -4.59 -2.90 -12.58
N HIS A 140 -3.93 -3.09 -13.73
CA HIS A 140 -4.60 -3.35 -14.98
C HIS A 140 -5.17 -4.78 -15.04
N ALA A 141 -4.39 -5.80 -14.67
CA ALA A 141 -4.85 -7.18 -14.54
C ALA A 141 -6.12 -7.30 -13.68
N SER A 142 -6.13 -6.68 -12.50
CA SER A 142 -7.31 -6.69 -11.64
C SER A 142 -8.55 -6.06 -12.29
N ARG A 143 -8.37 -4.99 -13.08
CA ARG A 143 -9.49 -4.37 -13.80
C ARG A 143 -10.02 -5.27 -14.91
N ILE A 144 -9.14 -5.86 -15.72
CA ILE A 144 -9.55 -6.77 -16.79
C ILE A 144 -10.30 -7.96 -16.22
N TYR A 145 -9.72 -8.63 -15.21
CA TYR A 145 -10.35 -9.79 -14.60
C TYR A 145 -11.77 -9.50 -14.10
N LEU A 146 -11.95 -8.40 -13.37
CA LEU A 146 -13.25 -8.00 -12.84
C LEU A 146 -14.22 -7.54 -13.93
N ALA A 147 -13.75 -6.80 -14.94
CA ALA A 147 -14.58 -6.34 -16.06
C ALA A 147 -15.04 -7.50 -16.96
N SER A 148 -14.25 -8.57 -17.07
CA SER A 148 -14.59 -9.80 -17.77
C SER A 148 -15.52 -10.74 -16.97
N GLY A 149 -16.02 -10.31 -15.81
CA GLY A 149 -16.93 -11.13 -14.98
C GLY A 149 -16.23 -12.19 -14.13
N GLY A 150 -14.91 -12.07 -13.92
CA GLY A 150 -14.14 -12.99 -13.09
C GLY A 150 -14.68 -13.08 -11.66
N ARG A 151 -14.79 -14.31 -11.13
CA ARG A 151 -15.33 -14.57 -9.80
C ARG A 151 -14.40 -14.01 -8.72
N LYS A 152 -14.96 -13.32 -7.72
CA LYS A 152 -14.20 -12.77 -6.59
C LYS A 152 -13.91 -13.81 -5.51
N GLN A 153 -13.40 -14.97 -5.90
CA GLN A 153 -13.04 -16.06 -4.99
C GLN A 153 -11.79 -16.76 -5.47
N CYS A 154 -11.02 -17.32 -4.56
CA CYS A 154 -9.88 -18.16 -4.88
C CYS A 154 -10.34 -19.33 -5.75
N ALA A 155 -9.68 -19.52 -6.89
CA ALA A 155 -9.97 -20.61 -7.82
C ALA A 155 -9.63 -22.00 -7.24
N ILE A 156 -8.80 -22.06 -6.17
CA ILE A 156 -8.40 -23.31 -5.52
C ILE A 156 -9.34 -23.67 -4.37
N CYS A 157 -9.44 -22.80 -3.35
CA CYS A 157 -10.18 -23.10 -2.13
C CYS A 157 -11.50 -22.35 -1.95
N GLY A 158 -11.90 -21.51 -2.90
CA GLY A 158 -13.14 -20.73 -2.82
C GLY A 158 -13.14 -19.55 -1.84
N TYR A 159 -12.04 -19.26 -1.14
CA TYR A 159 -11.95 -18.11 -0.23
C TYR A 159 -12.25 -16.78 -0.95
N SER A 160 -13.19 -16.00 -0.45
CA SER A 160 -13.77 -14.83 -1.16
C SER A 160 -13.56 -13.48 -0.47
N LEU A 161 -13.08 -13.45 0.78
CA LEU A 161 -12.95 -12.19 1.53
C LEU A 161 -11.74 -11.35 1.07
N HIS A 162 -10.63 -12.01 0.74
CA HIS A 162 -9.44 -11.35 0.23
C HIS A 162 -8.79 -12.19 -0.86
N ILE A 163 -8.88 -11.70 -2.09
CA ILE A 163 -8.28 -12.31 -3.26
C ILE A 163 -7.27 -11.37 -3.93
N GLU A 164 -6.30 -11.98 -4.58
CA GLU A 164 -5.30 -11.35 -5.42
C GLU A 164 -5.46 -11.91 -6.84
N ILE A 165 -5.35 -11.03 -7.85
CA ILE A 165 -5.36 -11.44 -9.25
C ILE A 165 -3.92 -11.69 -9.67
N CYS A 166 -3.62 -12.97 -9.91
CA CYS A 166 -2.30 -13.49 -10.23
C CYS A 166 -2.22 -13.82 -11.72
N HIS A 167 -1.00 -13.82 -12.25
CA HIS A 167 -0.74 -14.26 -13.61
C HIS A 167 -0.43 -15.75 -13.62
N ARG A 168 -1.05 -16.52 -14.52
CA ARG A 168 -0.77 -17.95 -14.69
C ARG A 168 0.64 -18.18 -15.21
N LYS A 169 1.01 -17.45 -16.26
CA LYS A 169 2.38 -17.26 -16.73
C LYS A 169 2.92 -15.97 -16.10
N PRO A 170 3.98 -16.00 -15.28
CA PRO A 170 4.50 -14.80 -14.65
C PRO A 170 5.05 -13.81 -15.68
N VAL A 171 4.95 -12.51 -15.37
CA VAL A 171 5.40 -11.40 -16.25
C VAL A 171 6.85 -11.55 -16.70
N SER A 172 7.72 -12.12 -15.85
CA SER A 172 9.13 -12.36 -16.16
C SER A 172 9.36 -13.35 -17.29
N GLN A 173 8.43 -14.27 -17.54
CA GLN A 173 8.52 -15.28 -18.62
C GLN A 173 8.00 -14.79 -19.98
N PHE A 174 7.47 -13.57 -20.06
CA PHE A 174 7.11 -12.97 -21.35
C PHE A 174 8.32 -12.33 -22.02
N SER A 175 8.34 -12.28 -23.34
CA SER A 175 9.39 -11.56 -24.08
C SER A 175 9.27 -10.05 -23.83
N ASP A 176 10.36 -9.33 -24.07
CA ASP A 176 10.40 -7.86 -23.96
C ASP A 176 9.49 -7.17 -24.99
N HIS A 177 9.19 -7.85 -26.10
CA HIS A 177 8.26 -7.40 -27.14
C HIS A 177 6.80 -7.80 -26.87
N ALA A 178 6.52 -8.62 -25.86
CA ALA A 178 5.15 -9.01 -25.51
C ALA A 178 4.34 -7.78 -25.11
N LEU A 179 3.11 -7.70 -25.62
CA LEU A 179 2.22 -6.59 -25.29
C LEU A 179 1.67 -6.73 -23.86
N ILE A 180 1.42 -5.61 -23.19
CA ILE A 180 0.77 -5.66 -21.88
C ILE A 180 -0.66 -6.20 -21.99
N SER A 181 -1.32 -6.05 -23.15
CA SER A 181 -2.62 -6.67 -23.44
C SER A 181 -2.54 -8.20 -23.43
N GLU A 182 -1.47 -8.78 -23.97
CA GLU A 182 -1.19 -10.21 -23.96
C GLU A 182 -0.91 -10.70 -22.53
N ILE A 183 -0.03 -10.01 -21.81
CA ILE A 183 0.32 -10.34 -20.42
C ILE A 183 -0.90 -10.33 -19.51
N ASN A 184 -1.79 -9.35 -19.70
CA ASN A 184 -3.01 -9.18 -18.90
C ASN A 184 -4.26 -9.77 -19.56
N ALA A 185 -4.11 -10.65 -20.55
CA ALA A 185 -5.24 -11.35 -21.14
C ALA A 185 -5.98 -12.14 -20.05
N PHE A 186 -7.32 -12.19 -20.10
CA PHE A 186 -8.14 -12.88 -19.10
C PHE A 186 -7.72 -14.35 -18.91
N SER A 187 -7.33 -15.03 -20.00
CA SER A 187 -6.80 -16.40 -19.99
C SER A 187 -5.52 -16.55 -19.18
N ASN A 188 -4.71 -15.50 -19.04
CA ASN A 188 -3.50 -15.50 -18.23
C ASN A 188 -3.75 -15.04 -16.79
N LEU A 189 -5.00 -14.78 -16.38
CA LEU A 189 -5.33 -14.29 -15.04
C LEU A 189 -6.07 -15.34 -14.22
N ILE A 190 -5.83 -15.34 -12.92
CA ILE A 190 -6.50 -16.22 -11.96
C ILE A 190 -6.67 -15.49 -10.62
N ALA A 191 -7.82 -15.66 -9.95
CA ALA A 191 -8.04 -15.14 -8.61
C ALA A 191 -7.57 -16.17 -7.56
N LEU A 192 -6.67 -15.78 -6.67
CA LEU A 192 -6.14 -16.64 -5.60
C LEU A 192 -6.24 -15.93 -4.24
N CYS A 193 -6.30 -16.69 -3.14
CA CYS A 193 -6.07 -16.12 -1.82
C CYS A 193 -4.55 -15.92 -1.60
N PRO A 194 -4.13 -15.15 -0.57
CA PRO A 194 -2.70 -14.90 -0.33
C PRO A 194 -1.85 -16.16 -0.18
N ASN A 195 -2.40 -17.23 0.40
CA ASN A 195 -1.68 -18.49 0.57
C ASN A 195 -1.43 -19.19 -0.77
N HIS A 196 -2.49 -19.44 -1.55
CA HIS A 196 -2.33 -20.10 -2.86
C HIS A 196 -1.56 -19.24 -3.87
N HIS A 197 -1.63 -17.90 -3.76
CA HIS A 197 -0.77 -17.02 -4.55
C HIS A 197 0.71 -17.24 -4.21
N TRP A 198 1.04 -17.31 -2.92
CA TRP A 198 2.40 -17.60 -2.48
C TRP A 198 2.87 -18.99 -2.94
N GLU A 199 2.01 -20.01 -2.83
CA GLU A 199 2.32 -21.36 -3.30
C GLU A 199 2.58 -21.40 -4.81
N LEU A 200 1.78 -20.67 -5.60
CA LEU A 200 1.99 -20.54 -7.04
C LEU A 200 3.34 -19.89 -7.37
N ASP A 201 3.64 -18.75 -6.74
CA ASP A 201 4.88 -18.01 -6.96
C ASP A 201 6.13 -18.83 -6.58
N ASN A 202 5.99 -19.81 -5.67
CA ASN A 202 7.08 -20.70 -5.23
C ASN A 202 7.06 -22.08 -5.91
N GLY A 203 6.20 -22.29 -6.91
CA GLY A 203 6.12 -23.55 -7.65
C GLY A 203 5.57 -24.74 -6.84
N LEU A 204 4.90 -24.47 -5.71
CA LEU A 204 4.23 -25.49 -4.89
C LEU A 204 2.83 -25.81 -5.43
N LEU A 205 2.25 -24.92 -6.24
CA LEU A 205 0.96 -25.11 -6.90
C LEU A 205 1.17 -25.24 -8.42
N LEU A 206 0.76 -26.37 -8.99
CA LEU A 206 0.79 -26.59 -10.44
C LEU A 206 -0.59 -26.30 -11.05
N LEU A 207 -0.72 -25.18 -11.76
CA LEU A 207 -1.98 -24.76 -12.39
C LEU A 207 -2.50 -25.72 -13.48
N LYS A 208 -1.71 -26.71 -13.92
CA LYS A 208 -2.09 -27.71 -14.92
C LYS A 208 -3.31 -28.53 -14.50
N GLU A 209 -3.63 -28.59 -13.22
CA GLU A 209 -4.73 -29.38 -12.67
C GLU A 209 -6.09 -28.66 -12.71
N LEU A 210 -6.12 -27.34 -12.95
CA LEU A 210 -7.37 -26.54 -12.95
C LEU A 210 -8.09 -26.51 -14.29
N ASP A 211 -7.34 -26.64 -15.39
CA ASP A 211 -7.93 -26.59 -16.74
C ASP A 211 -8.46 -27.98 -17.17
N ALA A 212 -8.19 -29.04 -16.41
CA ALA A 212 -8.62 -30.41 -16.65
C ALA A 212 -10.03 -30.76 -16.10
N GLY A 213 -10.75 -29.81 -15.49
CA GLY A 213 -12.12 -30.04 -15.02
C GLY A 213 -12.26 -31.07 -13.89
N LEU A 214 -11.17 -31.44 -13.22
CA LEU A 214 -11.23 -32.24 -12.01
C LEU A 214 -11.45 -31.30 -10.84
N GLY A 215 -12.70 -31.21 -10.40
CA GLY A 215 -13.01 -30.72 -9.07
C GLY A 215 -12.19 -31.51 -8.08
N VAL A 216 -11.19 -30.86 -7.46
CA VAL A 216 -10.51 -31.42 -6.30
C VAL A 216 -11.59 -31.52 -5.23
N ALA A 217 -12.12 -32.74 -5.07
CA ALA A 217 -13.04 -33.06 -4.00
C ALA A 217 -12.38 -32.62 -2.68
N PRO A 218 -13.14 -32.01 -1.75
CA PRO A 218 -12.60 -31.69 -0.44
C PRO A 218 -12.11 -33.01 0.17
N SER A 219 -10.80 -33.12 0.41
CA SER A 219 -10.26 -34.22 1.18
C SER A 219 -10.93 -34.20 2.55
N ASP A 220 -11.55 -35.34 2.88
CA ASP A 220 -12.16 -35.62 4.18
C ASP A 220 -11.24 -35.13 5.30
N ARG A 221 -11.69 -34.08 5.99
CA ARG A 221 -11.24 -33.83 7.36
C ARG A 221 -12.06 -34.75 8.24
N SER A 222 -11.60 -35.98 8.39
CA SER A 222 -11.93 -36.79 9.54
C SER A 222 -11.54 -36.02 10.80
N VAL A 223 -12.52 -35.99 11.70
CA VAL A 223 -12.56 -35.38 13.04
C VAL A 223 -11.34 -35.76 13.89
#